data_AF-A0A352NB69-F1
#
_entry.id   AF-A0A352NB69-F1
#
_cell.length_a   1.000
_cell.length_b   1.000
_cell.length_c   1.000
_cell.angle_alpha   90.00
_cell.angle_beta   90.00
_cell.angle_gamma   90.00
#
_symmetry.space_group_name_H-M   'P 1'
#
loop_
_entity.id
_entity.type
_entity.pdbx_description
1 polymer ?
#
loop_
_entity_poly.entity_id
_entity_poly.type
_entity_poly.pdbx_seq_one_letter_code
_entity_poly.pdbx_strand_id
1 'polypeptide(L)'
;MVDNLSTWSLILPLIITVLVSYGIAWYYRENYDPKYYLKAYVFYTILFLITSPIWHIPLILILGILLLGAVILVFRNQHYFDK
;
A
#
# COMPACT_ATOMS: atom_id res chain seq x y z
N MET A 1 -7.40 -14.29 -22.49
CA MET A 1 -7.50 -15.31 -21.44
C MET A 1 -6.56 -14.89 -20.32
N VAL A 2 -7.02 -14.81 -19.08
CA VAL A 2 -6.12 -14.61 -17.93
C VAL A 2 -5.51 -15.98 -17.65
N ASP A 3 -4.44 -16.30 -18.39
CA ASP A 3 -3.75 -17.57 -18.23
C ASP A 3 -3.05 -17.57 -16.87
N ASN A 4 -3.43 -18.52 -16.00
CA ASN A 4 -2.85 -18.84 -14.69
C ASN A 4 -2.08 -17.70 -14.01
N LEU A 5 -2.82 -16.77 -13.39
CA LEU A 5 -2.21 -15.74 -12.55
C LEU A 5 -1.46 -16.43 -11.38
N SER A 6 -0.14 -16.30 -11.37
CA SER A 6 0.68 -16.86 -10.28
C SER A 6 0.24 -16.26 -8.96
N THR A 7 -0.11 -17.11 -7.99
CA THR A 7 -0.47 -16.67 -6.64
C THR A 7 0.61 -15.78 -6.02
N TRP A 8 1.88 -16.06 -6.33
CA TRP A 8 3.02 -15.26 -5.88
C TRP A 8 3.05 -13.85 -6.46
N SER A 9 2.60 -13.68 -7.70
CA SER A 9 2.50 -12.37 -8.35
C SER A 9 1.50 -11.46 -7.63
N LEU A 10 0.54 -11.99 -6.87
CA LEU A 10 -0.39 -11.21 -6.05
C LEU A 10 0.07 -11.06 -4.60
N ILE A 11 0.51 -12.14 -3.98
CA ILE A 11 0.85 -12.16 -2.56
C ILE A 11 2.03 -11.23 -2.25
N LEU A 12 3.06 -11.21 -3.11
CA LEU A 12 4.21 -10.35 -2.90
C LEU A 12 3.85 -8.85 -2.89
N PRO A 13 3.18 -8.31 -3.92
CA PRO A 13 2.79 -6.90 -3.91
C PRO A 13 1.78 -6.57 -2.81
N LEU A 14 0.91 -7.51 -2.43
CA LEU A 14 0.03 -7.36 -1.27
C LEU A 14 0.85 -7.18 0.02
N ILE A 15 1.77 -8.09 0.32
CA ILE A 15 2.62 -8.04 1.52
C ILE A 15 3.46 -6.76 1.52
N ILE A 16 4.08 -6.42 0.38
CA ILE A 16 4.87 -5.18 0.24
C ILE A 16 4.00 -3.96 0.56
N THR A 17 2.77 -3.90 0.04
CA THR A 17 1.86 -2.78 0.28
C THR A 17 1.50 -2.68 1.76
N VAL A 18 1.18 -3.80 2.41
CA VAL A 18 0.89 -3.83 3.85
C VAL A 18 2.08 -3.35 4.67
N LEU A 19 3.29 -3.85 4.37
CA LEU A 19 4.52 -3.47 5.08
C LEU A 19 4.86 -2.00 4.89
N VAL A 20 4.73 -1.47 3.66
CA VAL A 20 4.98 -0.06 3.39
C VAL A 20 3.94 0.83 4.07
N SER A 21 2.65 0.50 3.98
CA SER A 21 1.59 1.25 4.68
C SER A 21 1.80 1.25 6.18
N TYR A 22 2.14 0.10 6.77
CA TYR A 22 2.45 0.01 8.20
C TYR A 22 3.71 0.82 8.56
N GLY A 23 4.75 0.74 7.74
CA GLY A 23 5.98 1.52 7.93
C GLY A 23 5.75 3.04 7.86
N ILE A 24 4.92 3.49 6.92
CA ILE A 24 4.48 4.89 6.82
C ILE A 24 3.67 5.27 8.05
N ALA A 25 2.72 4.43 8.48
CA ALA A 25 1.90 4.69 9.68
C ALA A 25 2.77 4.84 10.92
N TRP A 26 3.76 3.95 11.09
CA TRP A 26 4.71 3.97 12.20
C TRP A 26 5.65 5.17 12.16
N TYR A 27 6.21 5.51 10.99
CA TYR A 27 7.11 6.65 10.83
C TYR A 27 6.41 7.99 11.11
N TYR A 28 5.17 8.14 10.66
CA TYR A 28 4.33 9.32 10.89
C TYR A 28 3.36 9.13 12.07
N ARG A 29 3.70 8.32 13.08
CA ARG A 29 2.83 8.12 14.26
C ARG A 29 2.73 9.37 15.14
N GLU A 30 3.82 10.14 15.23
CA GLU A 30 3.90 11.35 16.07
C GLU A 30 3.35 12.60 15.35
N ASN A 31 3.20 12.52 14.02
CA ASN A 31 2.67 13.60 13.20
C ASN A 31 1.33 13.19 12.58
N TYR A 32 0.25 13.66 13.19
CA TYR A 32 -1.11 13.32 12.78
C TYR A 32 -1.60 14.07 11.55
N ASP A 33 -0.87 15.06 11.02
CA ASP A 33 -1.31 15.78 9.83
C ASP A 33 -1.33 14.81 8.62
N PRO A 34 -2.53 14.56 8.02
CA PRO A 34 -2.70 13.65 6.90
C PRO A 34 -1.81 13.92 5.72
N LYS A 35 -1.42 15.18 5.52
CA LYS A 35 -0.63 15.60 4.37
C LYS A 35 0.70 14.85 4.28
N TYR A 36 1.34 14.53 5.39
CA TYR A 36 2.67 13.93 5.36
C TYR A 36 2.62 12.46 4.98
N TYR A 37 1.80 11.66 5.67
CA TYR A 37 1.71 10.23 5.37
C TYR A 37 1.00 9.97 4.03
N LEU A 38 0.04 10.81 3.62
CA LEU A 38 -0.58 10.70 2.30
C LEU A 38 0.41 11.02 1.17
N LYS A 39 1.28 12.03 1.33
CA LYS A 39 2.34 12.31 0.35
C LYS A 39 3.30 11.13 0.20
N ALA A 40 3.72 10.53 1.32
CA ALA A 40 4.56 9.33 1.30
C ALA A 40 3.85 8.15 0.60
N TYR A 41 2.56 7.99 0.86
CA TYR A 41 1.76 6.94 0.22
C TYR A 41 1.54 7.18 -1.28
N VAL A 42 1.34 8.43 -1.71
CA VAL A 42 1.25 8.81 -3.12
C VAL A 42 2.58 8.53 -3.82
N PHE A 43 3.72 8.88 -3.19
CA PHE A 43 5.03 8.57 -3.72
C PHE A 43 5.23 7.06 -3.90
N TYR A 44 4.87 6.26 -2.89
CA TYR A 44 4.85 4.81 -2.98
C TYR A 44 3.95 4.31 -4.11
N THR A 45 2.74 4.85 -4.24
CA THR A 45 1.77 4.47 -5.28
C THR A 45 2.34 4.70 -6.67
N ILE A 46 2.98 5.85 -6.91
CA ILE A 46 3.62 6.15 -8.20
C ILE A 46 4.74 5.13 -8.48
N LEU A 47 5.60 4.86 -7.50
CA LEU A 47 6.70 3.89 -7.65
C LEU A 47 6.17 2.47 -7.90
N PHE A 48 5.09 2.09 -7.23
CA PHE A 48 4.42 0.82 -7.41
C PHE A 48 3.80 0.70 -8.80
N LEU A 49 3.18 1.75 -9.32
CA LEU A 49 2.62 1.77 -10.68
C LEU A 49 3.71 1.68 -11.75
N ILE A 50 4.85 2.35 -11.56
CA ILE A 50 6.01 2.24 -12.47
C ILE A 50 6.53 0.80 -12.51
N THR A 51 6.58 0.13 -11.35
CA THR A 51 7.03 -1.27 -11.25
C THR A 51 5.92 -2.29 -11.51
N SER A 52 4.67 -1.85 -11.72
CA SER A 52 3.50 -2.70 -11.89
C SER A 52 3.59 -3.73 -13.03
N PRO A 53 4.24 -3.45 -14.19
CA PRO A 53 4.37 -4.42 -15.28
C PRO A 53 5.14 -5.68 -14.89
N ILE A 54 6.04 -5.60 -13.90
CA ILE A 54 6.86 -6.73 -13.42
C ILE A 54 5.96 -7.82 -12.81
N TRP A 55 4.85 -7.42 -12.19
CA TRP A 55 3.98 -8.33 -11.47
C TRP A 55 2.98 -9.08 -12.36
N HIS A 56 2.77 -8.64 -13.60
CA HIS A 56 1.83 -9.25 -14.54
C HIS A 56 0.40 -9.39 -13.98
N ILE A 57 -0.05 -8.42 -13.18
CA ILE A 57 -1.37 -8.42 -12.53
C ILE A 57 -2.34 -7.52 -13.30
N PRO A 58 -3.63 -7.90 -13.45
CA PRO A 58 -4.69 -7.01 -13.90
C PRO A 58 -4.76 -5.71 -13.09
N LEU A 59 -4.97 -4.58 -13.78
CA LEU A 59 -5.06 -3.25 -13.17
C LEU A 59 -6.06 -3.18 -12.01
N ILE A 60 -7.21 -3.87 -12.11
CA ILE A 60 -8.22 -3.88 -11.06
C ILE A 60 -7.71 -4.43 -9.72
N LEU A 61 -6.84 -5.44 -9.75
CA LEU A 61 -6.25 -6.02 -8.54
C LEU A 61 -5.14 -5.12 -7.99
N ILE A 62 -4.36 -4.47 -8.87
CA ILE A 62 -3.41 -3.42 -8.46
C ILE A 62 -4.12 -2.30 -7.70
N LEU A 63 -5.25 -1.81 -8.22
CA LEU A 63 -6.05 -0.79 -7.56
C LEU A 63 -6.59 -1.28 -6.20
N GLY A 64 -7.03 -2.54 -6.11
CA GLY A 64 -7.47 -3.13 -4.84
C GLY A 64 -6.37 -3.21 -3.79
N ILE A 65 -5.15 -3.61 -4.19
CA ILE A 65 -3.97 -3.65 -3.31
C ILE A 65 -3.62 -2.26 -2.80
N LEU A 66 -3.59 -1.25 -3.69
CA LEU A 66 -3.33 0.14 -3.30
C LEU A 66 -4.47 0.70 -2.42
N LEU A 67 -5.71 0.34 -2.68
CA LEU A 67 -6.83 0.79 -1.84
C LEU A 67 -6.71 0.21 -0.42
N LEU A 68 -6.30 -1.06 -0.28
CA LEU A 68 -6.02 -1.66 1.03
C LEU A 68 -4.95 -0.89 1.80
N GLY A 69 -3.85 -0.52 1.13
CA GLY A 69 -2.79 0.25 1.77
C GLY A 69 -3.25 1.64 2.23
N ALA A 70 -4.12 2.29 1.46
CA ALA A 70 -4.75 3.55 1.86
C ALA A 70 -5.69 3.38 3.06
N VAL A 71 -6.49 2.30 3.09
CA VAL A 71 -7.38 1.96 4.22
C VAL A 71 -6.57 1.79 5.50
N ILE A 72 -5.43 1.08 5.46
CA ILE A 72 -4.54 0.94 6.62
C ILE A 72 -4.11 2.31 7.18
N LEU A 73 -3.81 3.27 6.29
CA LEU A 73 -3.37 4.61 6.69
C LEU A 73 -4.51 5.50 7.19
N VAL A 74 -5.68 5.42 6.56
CA VAL A 74 -6.86 6.23 6.93
C VAL A 74 -7.50 5.75 8.23
N PHE A 75 -7.64 4.43 8.38
CA PHE A 75 -8.24 3.81 9.56
C PHE A 75 -7.20 3.46 10.64
N ARG A 76 -5.98 4.02 10.54
CA ARG A 76 -5.03 3.95 11.64
C ARG A 76 -5.68 4.58 12.87
N ASN A 77 -5.95 3.78 13.90
CA ASN A 77 -6.52 4.29 15.13
C ASN A 77 -5.44 5.01 15.91
N GLN A 78 -5.72 6.23 16.38
CA GLN A 78 -4.80 6.96 17.26
C GLN A 78 -4.45 6.10 18.49
N HIS A 79 -5.43 5.36 19.02
CA HIS A 79 -5.27 4.54 20.21
C HIS A 79 -4.28 3.36 20.09
N TYR A 80 -4.01 2.85 18.87
CA TYR A 80 -3.09 1.72 18.66
C TYR A 80 -1.67 2.16 18.26
N PHE A 81 -1.47 3.45 17.97
CA PHE A 81 -0.18 4.00 17.52
C PHE A 81 0.35 5.14 18.40
N ASP A 82 -0.48 5.70 19.28
CA ASP A 82 -0.05 6.52 20.41
C ASP A 82 0.67 5.64 21.44
N LYS A 83 1.70 6.23 22.08
CA LYS A 83 2.47 5.59 23.15
C LYS A 83 1.65 5.41 24.43
#